data_AF-Q213X1-F1
#
_entry.id   AF-Q213X1-F1
#
_cell.length_a   1.000
_cell.length_b   1.000
_cell.length_c   1.000
_cell.angle_alpha   90.00
_cell.angle_beta   90.00
_cell.angle_gamma   90.00
#
_symmetry.space_group_name_H-M   'P 1'
#
loop_
_entity.id
_entity.type
_entity.pdbx_description
1 polymer ?
#
loop_
_entity_poly.entity_id
_entity_poly.type
_entity_poly.pdbx_seq_one_letter_code
_entity_poly.pdbx_strand_id
1 'polypeptide(L)' 'MANDKGPNIKKKQKCKNCEGKGTLKKGDKVVTCQRCKGSGVR' A
#
# COMPACT_ATOMS: atom_id res chain seq x y z
N MET A 1 21.33 -22.46 -6.13
CA MET A 1 20.32 -21.40 -6.36
C MET A 1 20.77 -20.15 -5.62
N ALA A 2 21.09 -19.08 -6.35
CA ALA A 2 21.53 -17.81 -5.78
C ALA A 2 20.37 -17.14 -5.04
N ASN A 3 20.53 -16.97 -3.71
CA ASN A 3 19.62 -16.18 -2.90
C ASN A 3 20.01 -14.70 -3.04
N ASP A 4 19.69 -14.08 -4.17
CA ASP A 4 19.76 -12.64 -4.38
C ASP A 4 18.69 -11.92 -3.57
N LYS A 5 18.80 -11.95 -2.23
CA LYS A 5 18.11 -11.00 -1.36
C LYS A 5 18.96 -9.74 -1.30
N GLY A 6 18.75 -8.88 -2.31
CA GLY A 6 19.14 -7.46 -2.24
C GLY A 6 18.64 -6.78 -0.95
N PRO A 7 19.11 -5.56 -0.67
CA PRO A 7 19.04 -4.95 0.66
C PRO A 7 17.64 -5.07 1.24
N ASN A 8 17.56 -5.58 2.47
CA ASN A 8 16.35 -5.69 3.29
C ASN A 8 15.88 -4.27 3.67
N ILE A 9 15.59 -3.45 2.67
CA ILE A 9 14.78 -2.26 2.80
C ILE A 9 13.45 -2.85 3.25
N LYS A 10 13.14 -2.75 4.55
CA LYS A 10 11.80 -3.01 5.09
C LYS A 10 10.83 -2.28 4.17
N LYS A 11 10.29 -2.99 3.16
CA LYS A 11 9.39 -2.42 2.18
C LYS A 11 8.24 -1.90 3.03
N LYS A 12 8.09 -0.57 3.11
CA LYS A 12 6.98 0.07 3.82
C LYS A 12 5.74 -0.73 3.49
N GLN A 13 5.07 -1.25 4.52
CA GLN A 13 4.06 -2.26 4.29
C GLN A 13 2.96 -1.60 3.46
N LYS A 14 2.55 -2.26 2.38
CA LYS A 14 1.41 -1.76 1.60
C LYS A 14 0.24 -1.60 2.56
N CYS A 15 -0.46 -0.47 2.47
CA CYS A 15 -1.62 -0.24 3.29
C CYS A 15 -2.65 -1.31 2.94
N LYS A 16 -2.89 -2.26 3.85
CA LYS A 16 -3.80 -3.40 3.64
C LYS A 16 -5.22 -2.98 3.27
N ASN A 17 -5.61 -1.77 3.67
CA ASN A 17 -6.96 -1.27 3.44
C ASN A 17 -7.21 -0.88 1.99
N CYS A 18 -6.23 -0.26 1.33
CA CYS A 18 -6.34 0.16 -0.07
C CYS A 18 -5.33 -0.57 -0.97
N GLU A 19 -4.72 -1.64 -0.47
CA GLU A 19 -3.75 -2.49 -1.17
C GLU A 19 -2.57 -1.77 -1.84
N GLY A 20 -2.18 -0.59 -1.34
CA GLY A 20 -1.16 0.24 -2.00
C GLY A 20 -1.67 1.38 -2.86
N LYS A 21 -2.97 1.43 -3.17
CA LYS A 21 -3.56 2.41 -4.10
C LYS A 21 -3.71 3.82 -3.52
N GLY A 22 -3.76 3.95 -2.19
CA GLY A 22 -4.03 5.22 -1.51
C GLY A 22 -5.50 5.67 -1.57
N THR A 23 -6.30 5.10 -2.47
CA THR A 23 -7.73 5.35 -2.60
C THR A 23 -8.52 4.05 -2.53
N LEU A 24 -9.81 4.17 -2.22
CA LEU A 24 -10.77 3.09 -2.06
C LEU A 24 -11.99 3.41 -2.89
N LYS A 25 -12.49 2.43 -3.63
CA LYS A 25 -13.77 2.56 -4.32
C LYS A 25 -14.88 2.15 -3.34
N LYS A 26 -15.79 3.07 -3.02
CA LYS A 26 -17.01 2.80 -2.26
C LYS A 26 -18.21 3.09 -3.16
N GLY A 27 -18.78 2.02 -3.72
CA GLY A 27 -19.77 2.14 -4.79
C GLY A 27 -19.16 2.81 -6.02
N ASP A 28 -19.79 3.89 -6.48
CA ASP A 28 -19.30 4.66 -7.64
C ASP A 28 -18.27 5.74 -7.27
N LYS A 29 -18.12 6.05 -5.98
CA LYS A 29 -17.22 7.11 -5.52
C LYS A 29 -15.84 6.56 -5.16
N VAL A 30 -14.79 7.21 -5.66
CA VAL A 30 -13.41 7.00 -5.22
C VAL A 30 -13.13 7.92 -4.04
N VAL A 31 -12.80 7.34 -2.89
CA VAL A 31 -12.50 8.09 -1.66
C VAL A 31 -11.07 7.81 -1.23
N THR A 32 -10.42 8.79 -0.62
CA THR A 32 -9.06 8.62 -0.10
C THR A 32 -9.04 7.61 1.04
N CYS A 33 -8.06 6.70 1.03
CA CYS A 33 -7.92 5.69 2.06
C CYS A 33 -7.57 6.35 3.40
N GLN A 34 -8.54 6.42 4.30
CA GLN A 34 -8.39 7.06 5.61
C GLN A 34 -7.29 6.41 6.48
N ARG A 35 -6.97 5.13 6.25
CA ARG A 35 -5.94 4.38 7.01
C ARG A 35 -4.51 4.77 6.68
N CYS A 36 -4.23 5.15 5.43
CA CYS A 36 -2.91 5.66 5.01
C CYS A 36 -2.97 7.12 4.56
N LYS A 37 -4.10 7.80 4.72
CA LYS A 37 -4.35 9.18 4.31
C LYS A 37 -3.97 9.45 2.84
N GLY A 38 -4.10 8.46 1.96
CA GLY A 38 -3.73 8.60 0.54
C GLY A 38 -2.32 8.12 0.18
N SER A 39 -1.46 7.81 1.16
CA SER A 39 -0.06 7.46 0.90
C SER A 39 0.13 6.07 0.28
N GLY A 40 -0.88 5.19 0.34
CA GLY A 40 -0.79 3.82 -0.15
C GLY A 40 0.10 2.89 0.69
N VAL A 41 0.95 3.44 1.54
CA VAL A 41 1.86 2.72 2.43
C VAL A 41 1.53 3.01 3.89
N ARG A 42 1.84 2.06 4.76
CA ARG A 42 1.68 2.17 6.21
C ARG A 42 2.98 1.82 6.91
#